data_AF-A0AAN0LW77-F1
#
_entry.id   AF-A0AAN0LW77-F1
#
_cell.length_a   1.000
_cell.length_b   1.000
_cell.length_c   1.000
_cell.angle_alpha   90.00
_cell.angle_beta   90.00
_cell.angle_gamma   90.00
#
_symmetry.space_group_name_H-M   'P 1'
#
loop_
_entity.id
_entity.type
_entity.pdbx_description
1 polymer ?
#
loop_
_entity_poly.entity_id
_entity_poly.type
_entity_poly.pdbx_seq_one_letter_code
_entity_poly.pdbx_strand_id
1 'polypeptide(L)'
;MSADDLSRAFERHSTSKISDTDDLNAILTFGFRGEALPSISSVSQVEATTNNGDTGHRIFIDNGKKRDVVRFARNKGTTIHVRNLFLKTPRV
;
A
#
# COMPACT_ATOMS: atom_id res chain seq x y z
N MET A 1 -2.85 -9.56 4.53
CA MET A 1 -2.98 -9.20 3.10
C MET A 1 -2.46 -10.37 2.29
N SER A 2 -3.21 -10.81 1.29
CA SER A 2 -2.70 -11.74 0.27
C SER A 2 -1.71 -11.02 -0.66
N ALA A 3 -1.11 -11.75 -1.61
CA ALA A 3 -0.25 -11.15 -2.63
C ALA A 3 -1.00 -10.13 -3.50
N ASP A 4 -2.25 -10.44 -3.88
CA ASP A 4 -3.10 -9.56 -4.69
C ASP A 4 -3.48 -8.29 -3.91
N ASP A 5 -3.95 -8.46 -2.67
CA ASP A 5 -4.27 -7.33 -1.79
C ASP A 5 -3.08 -6.40 -1.60
N LEU A 6 -1.86 -6.96 -1.48
CA LEU A 6 -0.65 -6.16 -1.31
C LEU A 6 -0.35 -5.32 -2.56
N SER A 7 -0.56 -5.85 -3.77
CA SER A 7 -0.40 -5.08 -5.01
C SER A 7 -1.48 -4.00 -5.15
N ARG A 8 -2.73 -4.37 -4.84
CA ARG A 8 -3.90 -3.48 -4.93
C ARG A 8 -3.89 -2.35 -3.91
N ALA A 9 -3.27 -2.56 -2.74
CA ALA A 9 -3.14 -1.53 -1.71
C ALA A 9 -2.38 -0.28 -2.18
N PHE A 10 -1.62 -0.38 -3.27
CA PHE A 10 -0.89 0.74 -3.88
C PHE A 10 -1.54 1.26 -5.17
N GLU A 11 -2.77 0.85 -5.47
CA GLU A 11 -3.57 1.39 -6.57
C GLU A 11 -4.48 2.51 -6.09
N ARG A 12 -4.68 3.53 -6.93
CA ARG A 12 -5.61 4.63 -6.63
C ARG A 12 -7.03 4.09 -6.46
N HIS A 13 -7.80 4.72 -5.59
CA HIS A 13 -9.21 4.39 -5.33
C HIS A 13 -9.43 2.94 -4.86
N SER A 14 -8.40 2.28 -4.34
CA SER A 14 -8.48 0.92 -3.82
C SER A 14 -8.52 0.95 -2.28
N THR A 15 -9.65 0.56 -1.70
CA THR A 15 -9.85 0.51 -0.25
C THR A 15 -10.63 -0.75 0.11
N SER A 16 -10.27 -1.40 1.22
CA SER A 16 -11.01 -2.56 1.75
C SER A 16 -12.04 -2.17 2.82
N LYS A 17 -12.30 -0.86 2.99
CA LYS A 17 -13.02 -0.30 4.15
C LYS A 17 -14.38 0.30 3.81
N ILE A 18 -14.73 0.37 2.53
CA ILE A 18 -16.01 0.84 2.02
C ILE A 18 -16.39 -0.13 0.92
N SER A 19 -17.59 -0.70 1.01
CA SER A 19 -18.13 -1.64 0.01
C SER A 19 -19.25 -1.00 -0.82
N ASP A 20 -20.01 -0.08 -0.23
CA ASP A 20 -21.10 0.63 -0.89
C ASP A 20 -21.15 2.13 -0.53
N THR A 21 -22.09 2.86 -1.13
CA THR A 21 -22.24 4.30 -0.90
C THR A 21 -22.82 4.65 0.47
N ASP A 22 -23.47 3.71 1.14
CA ASP A 22 -24.08 3.95 2.45
C ASP A 22 -23.01 3.93 3.55
N ASP A 23 -21.94 3.14 3.37
CA ASP A 23 -20.73 3.16 4.21
C ASP A 23 -20.06 4.54 4.29
N LEU A 24 -20.23 5.42 3.28
CA LEU A 24 -19.71 6.80 3.30
C LEU A 24 -20.40 7.67 4.35
N ASN A 25 -21.65 7.34 4.71
CA ASN A 25 -22.43 8.08 5.70
C ASN A 25 -22.16 7.57 7.13
N ALA A 26 -21.46 6.44 7.28
CA ALA A 26 -21.13 5.81 8.55
C ALA A 26 -19.65 5.39 8.59
N ILE A 27 -18.73 6.35 8.51
CA ILE A 27 -17.28 6.07 8.50
C ILE A 27 -16.84 5.55 9.87
N LEU A 28 -16.64 4.23 9.98
CA LEU A 28 -16.19 3.54 11.20
C LEU A 28 -14.66 3.34 11.28
N THR A 29 -13.90 3.78 10.26
CA THR A 29 -12.46 3.54 10.17
C THR A 29 -11.68 4.79 9.82
N PHE A 30 -10.45 4.92 10.35
CA PHE A 30 -9.53 5.97 9.93
C PHE A 30 -8.98 5.67 8.54
N GLY A 31 -9.25 6.58 7.60
CA GLY A 31 -8.78 6.54 6.21
C GLY A 31 -9.55 5.54 5.34
N PHE A 32 -10.37 6.06 4.42
CA PHE A 32 -11.26 5.27 3.56
C PHE A 32 -11.12 5.57 2.07
N ARG A 33 -10.35 6.61 1.70
CA ARG A 33 -10.26 7.11 0.33
C ARG A 33 -9.45 6.24 -0.62
N GLY A 34 -8.68 5.26 -0.11
CA GLY A 34 -7.77 4.46 -0.91
C GLY A 34 -6.56 5.22 -1.47
N GLU A 35 -6.35 6.48 -1.09
CA GLU A 35 -5.33 7.35 -1.73
C GLU A 35 -3.99 7.40 -0.99
N ALA A 36 -3.92 6.98 0.27
CA ALA A 36 -2.74 7.24 1.11
C ALA A 36 -1.47 6.55 0.59
N LEU A 37 -1.51 5.23 0.40
CA LEU A 37 -0.36 4.46 -0.08
C LEU A 37 -0.01 4.75 -1.56
N PRO A 38 -0.98 4.90 -2.49
CA PRO A 38 -0.67 5.38 -3.84
C PRO A 38 0.00 6.75 -3.85
N SER A 39 -0.49 7.70 -3.02
CA SER A 39 0.07 9.05 -2.96
C SER A 39 1.50 9.04 -2.43
N ILE A 40 1.75 8.35 -1.32
CA ILE A 40 3.10 8.27 -0.73
C ILE A 40 4.07 7.59 -1.71
N SER A 41 3.68 6.46 -2.29
CA SER A 41 4.55 5.70 -3.18
C SER A 41 4.84 6.42 -4.52
N SER A 42 3.98 7.33 -4.96
CA SER A 42 4.20 8.12 -6.19
C SER A 42 5.41 9.06 -6.11
N VAL A 43 5.80 9.47 -4.89
CA VAL A 43 6.87 10.46 -4.64
C VAL A 43 8.02 9.90 -3.79
N SER A 44 8.08 8.59 -3.58
CA SER A 44 9.09 7.97 -2.73
C SER A 44 9.50 6.58 -3.23
N GLN A 45 10.47 5.98 -2.55
CA GLN A 45 10.79 4.57 -2.66
C GLN A 45 10.17 3.83 -1.48
N VAL A 46 9.30 2.86 -1.80
CA VAL A 46 8.56 2.08 -0.81
C VAL A 46 8.93 0.62 -0.88
N GLU A 47 9.20 0.02 0.27
CA GLU A 47 9.25 -1.43 0.46
C GLU A 47 8.13 -1.80 1.44
N ALA A 48 7.19 -2.63 1.00
CA ALA A 48 6.12 -3.13 1.86
C ALA A 48 6.22 -4.64 1.99
N THR A 49 6.16 -5.11 3.23
CA THR A 49 6.18 -6.53 3.57
C THR A 49 4.98 -6.86 4.44
N THR A 50 4.31 -7.97 4.16
CA THR A 50 3.14 -8.42 4.92
C THR A 50 3.14 -9.93 5.08
N ASN A 51 2.50 -10.43 6.12
CA ASN A 51 2.22 -11.85 6.33
C ASN A 51 0.90 -11.94 7.11
N ASN A 52 -0.08 -12.65 6.56
CA ASN A 52 -1.39 -12.86 7.17
C ASN A 52 -1.41 -13.99 8.22
N GLY A 53 -0.32 -14.74 8.38
CA GLY A 53 -0.20 -15.93 9.23
C GLY A 53 0.04 -17.21 8.44
N ASP A 54 -0.07 -17.17 7.12
CA ASP A 54 0.19 -18.30 6.22
C ASP A 54 1.44 -18.03 5.37
N THR A 55 1.33 -17.14 4.38
CA THR A 55 2.44 -16.79 3.48
C THR A 55 2.80 -15.32 3.59
N GLY A 56 4.10 -15.04 3.69
CA GLY A 56 4.62 -13.68 3.65
C GLY A 56 4.93 -13.21 2.23
N HIS A 57 4.70 -11.92 1.97
CA HIS A 57 4.87 -11.26 0.68
C HIS A 57 5.62 -9.94 0.82
N ARG A 58 6.31 -9.55 -0.26
CA ARG A 58 6.99 -8.27 -0.38
C ARG A 58 6.74 -7.64 -1.74
N ILE A 59 6.59 -6.31 -1.75
CA ILE A 59 6.59 -5.47 -2.95
C ILE A 59 7.57 -4.31 -2.79
N PHE A 60 8.20 -3.93 -3.90
CA PHE A 60 8.99 -2.70 -4.02
C PHE A 60 8.33 -1.75 -5.01
N ILE A 61 8.34 -0.46 -4.68
CA ILE A 61 7.75 0.60 -5.52
C ILE A 61 8.74 1.75 -5.58
N ASP A 62 9.04 2.23 -6.78
CA ASP A 62 9.92 3.39 -7.02
C ASP A 62 9.15 4.46 -7.77
N ASN A 63 8.74 5.53 -7.07
CA ASN A 63 7.97 6.65 -7.63
C ASN A 63 6.73 6.18 -8.42
N GLY A 64 5.90 5.36 -7.77
CA GLY A 64 4.66 4.79 -8.33
C GLY A 64 4.88 3.59 -9.26
N LYS A 65 6.12 3.26 -9.63
CA LYS A 65 6.42 2.07 -10.46
C LYS A 65 6.52 0.83 -9.58
N LYS A 66 5.49 -0.02 -9.61
CA LYS A 66 5.44 -1.29 -8.89
C LYS A 66 6.36 -2.33 -9.53
N ARG A 67 7.09 -3.08 -8.71
CA ARG A 67 7.72 -4.35 -9.10
C ARG A 67 6.81 -5.53 -8.75
N ASP A 68 7.19 -6.72 -9.20
CA ASP A 68 6.46 -7.95 -8.87
C ASP A 68 6.39 -8.20 -7.37
N VAL A 69 5.24 -8.72 -6.93
CA VAL A 69 5.07 -9.21 -5.56
C VAL A 69 5.77 -10.55 -5.45
N VAL A 70 6.70 -10.67 -4.51
CA VAL A 70 7.47 -11.91 -4.29
C VAL A 70 7.16 -12.50 -2.92
N ARG A 71 7.34 -13.82 -2.78
CA ARG A 71 7.30 -14.48 -1.46
C ARG A 71 8.44 -13.95 -0.59
N PHE A 72 8.17 -13.73 0.69
CA PHE A 72 9.14 -13.15 1.62
C PHE A 72 8.91 -13.68 3.03
N ALA A 73 9.97 -14.21 3.66
CA ALA A 73 9.89 -14.75 5.01
C ALA A 73 9.87 -13.61 6.05
N ARG A 74 8.79 -13.53 6.85
CA ARG A 74 8.64 -12.64 8.00
C ARG A 74 7.56 -13.14 8.94
N ASN A 75 7.56 -12.66 10.17
CA ASN A 75 6.47 -12.92 11.12
C ASN A 75 5.15 -12.24 10.68
N LYS A 76 4.03 -12.70 11.23
CA LYS A 76 2.69 -12.14 10.98
C LYS A 76 2.68 -10.63 11.26
N GLY A 77 2.00 -9.86 10.38
CA GLY A 77 1.84 -8.41 10.50
C GLY A 77 2.05 -7.69 9.18
N THR A 78 2.34 -6.38 9.20
CA THR A 78 2.73 -5.59 8.02
C THR A 78 3.78 -4.55 8.40
N THR A 79 4.75 -4.30 7.52
CA THR A 79 5.78 -3.27 7.66
C THR A 79 5.91 -2.53 6.35
N ILE A 80 5.86 -1.19 6.39
CA ILE A 80 6.01 -0.32 5.22
C ILE A 80 7.20 0.61 5.49
N HIS A 81 8.26 0.46 4.71
CA HIS A 81 9.40 1.36 4.72
C HIS A 81 9.24 2.38 3.59
N VAL A 82 9.32 3.66 3.94
CA VAL A 82 9.30 4.77 2.99
C VAL A 82 10.67 5.45 3.06
N ARG A 83 11.36 5.55 1.93
CA ARG A 83 12.69 6.15 1.80
C ARG A 83 12.70 7.14 0.66
N ASN A 84 13.68 8.04 0.67
CA ASN A 84 13.94 8.96 -0.45
C ASN A 84 12.69 9.77 -0.85
N LEU A 85 11.96 10.25 0.16
CA LEU A 85 10.75 11.05 -0.02
C LEU A 85 11.07 12.33 -0.79
N PHE A 86 10.31 12.59 -1.85
CA PHE A 86 10.48 13.71 -2.79
C PHE A 86 11.80 13.74 -3.56
N LEU A 87 12.59 12.65 -3.58
CA LEU A 87 13.90 12.63 -4.24
C LEU A 87 13.83 12.98 -5.73
N LYS A 88 12.80 12.49 -6.45
CA LYS A 88 12.59 12.72 -7.89
C LYS A 88 11.49 13.74 -8.19
N THR A 89 11.03 14.47 -7.17
CA THR A 89 10.01 15.51 -7.34
C THR A 89 10.74 16.84 -7.49
N PRO A 90 10.72 17.48 -8.67
CA PRO A 90 11.34 18.80 -8.84
C PRO A 90 10.74 19.79 -7.85
N ARG A 91 11.59 20.62 -7.23
CA ARG A 91 11.10 21.79 -6.50
C ARG A 91 10.81 22.87 -7.54
N VAL A 92 9.55 23.31 -7.58
CA VAL A 92 9.10 24.46 -8.37
C VAL A 92 9.64 25.73 -7.73
#